data_AF-A0A3F2V911-F1
#
_entry.id   AF-A0A3F2V911-F1
#
_cell.length_a   1.000
_cell.length_b   1.000
_cell.length_c   1.000
_cell.angle_alpha   90.00
_cell.angle_beta   90.00
_cell.angle_gamma   90.00
#
_symmetry.space_group_name_H-M   'P 1'
#
loop_
_entity.id
_entity.type
_entity.pdbx_description
1 polymer ?
#
loop_
_entity_poly.entity_id
_entity_poly.type
_entity_poly.pdbx_seq_one_letter_code
_entity_poly.pdbx_strand_id
1 'polypeptide(L)'
;MFAGLVQSMIQKHQKLEASAHHFADSVRADEGLPILLPGYSGPLDRESAIASMTQMWRLSAGETLPTAGLVCCSKPTIRQAVKLNDAKHQFQEAIKQVRNGASGEKSRIDKLVDRMLQQEGRRTEELIIALKRARLNQLDLLRCYAKIRIIEPGLHSISWTWAKTHSVIDPTNREEAMEMAEKLTHPHTRSRVMALLQDLPAGEPLAYKKKLPNQLRANLVWKEERVYRRKAVTISGIVLSQDKTLPKYVWRDDPGNDSPAERITRFDTKLNPEPYIKALHLHRYIANDG
;
A
#
# COMPACT_ATOMS: atom_id res chain seq x y z
N MET A 1 4.25 -30.47 -1.85
CA MET A 1 3.35 -29.30 -1.96
C MET A 1 4.12 -27.98 -1.98
N PHE A 2 4.92 -27.65 -0.96
CA PHE A 2 5.66 -26.37 -0.87
C PHE A 2 6.60 -26.07 -2.06
N ALA A 3 7.36 -27.06 -2.56
CA ALA A 3 8.23 -26.88 -3.72
C ALA A 3 7.46 -26.47 -5.00
N GLY A 4 6.25 -26.99 -5.20
CA GLY A 4 5.39 -26.61 -6.32
C GLY A 4 4.89 -25.17 -6.22
N LEU A 5 4.58 -24.69 -4.99
CA LEU A 5 4.21 -23.29 -4.75
C LEU A 5 5.38 -22.35 -5.03
N VAL A 6 6.60 -22.71 -4.62
CA VAL A 6 7.81 -21.93 -4.92
C VAL A 6 8.07 -21.86 -6.43
N GLN A 7 7.92 -22.99 -7.15
CA GLN A 7 8.08 -22.99 -8.60
C GLN A 7 7.02 -22.13 -9.30
N SER A 8 5.76 -22.19 -8.86
CA SER A 8 4.69 -21.33 -9.37
C SER A 8 5.00 -19.85 -9.14
N MET A 9 5.47 -19.48 -7.94
CA MET A 9 5.90 -18.12 -7.61
C MET A 9 7.02 -17.62 -8.54
N ILE A 10 8.03 -18.45 -8.83
CA ILE A 10 9.12 -18.11 -9.76
C ILE A 10 8.57 -17.86 -11.17
N GLN A 11 7.69 -18.73 -11.67
CA GLN A 11 7.07 -18.55 -13.00
C GLN A 11 6.24 -17.26 -13.08
N LYS A 12 5.48 -16.94 -12.02
CA LYS A 12 4.71 -15.68 -11.97
C LYS A 12 5.61 -14.45 -11.91
N HIS A 13 6.75 -14.55 -11.23
CA HIS A 13 7.76 -13.49 -11.23
C HIS A 13 8.33 -13.25 -12.64
N GLN A 14 8.73 -14.31 -13.34
CA GLN A 14 9.25 -14.19 -14.71
C GLN A 14 8.22 -13.57 -15.67
N LYS A 15 6.94 -13.94 -15.54
CA LYS A 15 5.86 -13.31 -16.32
C LYS A 15 5.68 -11.83 -15.96
N LEU A 16 5.82 -11.48 -14.67
CA LEU A 16 5.78 -10.10 -14.20
C LEU A 16 6.93 -9.28 -14.80
N GLU A 17 8.16 -9.80 -14.79
CA GLU A 17 9.33 -9.16 -15.42
C GLU A 17 9.11 -8.96 -16.92
N ALA A 18 8.72 -9.99 -17.65
CA ALA A 18 8.45 -9.88 -19.09
C ALA A 18 7.36 -8.83 -19.40
N SER A 19 6.28 -8.82 -18.60
CA SER A 19 5.20 -7.83 -18.77
C SER A 19 5.66 -6.41 -18.46
N ALA A 20 6.59 -6.24 -17.51
CA ALA A 20 7.16 -4.94 -17.18
C ALA A 20 8.06 -4.42 -18.31
N HIS A 21 8.85 -5.28 -18.96
CA HIS A 21 9.64 -4.91 -20.14
C HIS A 21 8.75 -4.48 -21.29
N HIS A 22 7.72 -5.27 -21.64
CA HIS A 22 6.79 -4.89 -22.71
C HIS A 22 6.02 -3.60 -22.42
N PHE A 23 5.69 -3.36 -21.15
CA PHE A 23 5.09 -2.10 -20.73
C PHE A 23 6.06 -0.92 -20.89
N ALA A 24 7.31 -1.07 -20.44
CA ALA A 24 8.35 -0.06 -20.58
C ALA A 24 8.58 0.33 -22.05
N ASP A 25 8.74 -0.65 -22.93
CA ASP A 25 8.93 -0.41 -24.36
C ASP A 25 7.75 0.34 -24.99
N SER A 26 6.53 0.01 -24.57
CA SER A 26 5.33 0.73 -25.04
C SER A 26 5.28 2.17 -24.53
N VAL A 27 5.71 2.44 -23.29
CA VAL A 27 5.79 3.81 -22.76
C VAL A 27 6.87 4.63 -23.48
N ARG A 28 7.99 4.01 -23.89
CA ARG A 28 9.03 4.64 -24.71
C ARG A 28 8.52 5.00 -26.09
N ALA A 29 7.76 4.11 -26.72
CA ALA A 29 7.17 4.36 -28.03
C ALA A 29 6.16 5.54 -28.05
N ASP A 30 5.69 5.98 -26.88
CA ASP A 30 4.83 7.15 -26.71
C ASP A 30 5.62 8.47 -26.55
N GLU A 31 6.90 8.55 -26.96
CA GLU A 31 7.82 9.68 -26.73
C GLU A 31 7.20 11.07 -26.91
N GLY A 32 6.37 11.27 -27.94
CA GLY A 32 5.73 12.55 -28.25
C GLY A 32 4.52 12.94 -27.38
N LEU A 33 4.07 12.08 -26.46
CA LEU A 33 3.00 12.41 -25.53
C LEU A 33 3.56 13.09 -24.26
N PRO A 34 2.79 13.94 -23.58
CA PRO A 34 3.32 14.66 -22.43
C PRO A 34 3.35 13.81 -21.15
N ILE A 35 4.20 14.22 -20.22
CA ILE A 35 4.32 13.62 -18.89
C ILE A 35 4.40 14.72 -17.82
N LEU A 36 4.09 14.35 -16.58
CA LEU A 36 4.15 15.23 -15.43
C LEU A 36 4.61 14.42 -14.21
N LEU A 37 5.71 14.83 -13.58
CA LEU A 37 6.31 14.16 -12.41
C LEU A 37 6.47 15.17 -11.26
N PRO A 38 5.38 15.57 -10.58
CA PRO A 38 5.42 16.63 -9.60
C PRO A 38 6.16 16.18 -8.33
N GLY A 39 6.90 17.10 -7.72
CA GLY A 39 7.69 16.83 -6.51
C GLY A 39 8.95 15.97 -6.73
N TYR A 40 9.25 15.58 -7.98
CA TYR A 40 10.48 14.87 -8.32
C TYR A 40 11.56 15.86 -8.76
N SER A 41 12.76 15.75 -8.17
CA SER A 41 13.90 16.61 -8.47
C SER A 41 14.85 16.04 -9.53
N GLY A 42 14.64 14.79 -9.96
CA GLY A 42 15.42 14.18 -11.03
C GLY A 42 14.92 14.53 -12.43
N PRO A 43 15.38 13.80 -13.46
CA PRO A 43 14.94 14.01 -14.84
C PRO A 43 13.42 13.91 -14.98
N LEU A 44 12.82 14.90 -15.63
CA LEU A 44 11.39 14.91 -15.91
C LEU A 44 11.12 14.22 -17.25
N ASP A 45 11.47 12.93 -17.31
CA ASP A 45 11.46 12.13 -18.54
C ASP A 45 10.67 10.81 -18.39
N ARG A 46 10.49 10.13 -19.53
CA ARG A 46 9.76 8.86 -19.60
C ARG A 46 10.52 7.73 -18.92
N GLU A 47 11.85 7.74 -18.95
CA GLU A 47 12.65 6.71 -18.28
C GLU A 47 12.47 6.78 -16.76
N SER A 48 12.44 7.96 -16.17
CA SER A 48 12.14 8.15 -14.73
C SER A 48 10.73 7.66 -14.38
N ALA A 49 9.77 7.89 -15.27
CA ALA A 49 8.41 7.39 -15.10
C ALA A 49 8.33 5.85 -15.22
N ILE A 50 9.01 5.27 -16.21
CA ILE A 50 9.12 3.82 -16.42
C ILE A 50 9.75 3.19 -15.17
N ALA A 51 10.91 3.68 -14.76
CA ALA A 51 11.62 3.19 -13.59
C ALA A 51 10.74 3.19 -12.34
N SER A 52 9.97 4.26 -12.09
CA SER A 52 8.99 4.29 -10.99
C SER A 52 7.94 3.19 -11.08
N MET A 53 7.37 2.96 -12.26
CA MET A 53 6.27 2.01 -12.46
C MET A 53 6.72 0.54 -12.56
N THR A 54 7.96 0.28 -12.98
CA THR A 54 8.50 -1.06 -13.21
C THR A 54 9.54 -1.52 -12.19
N GLN A 55 10.03 -0.67 -11.30
CA GLN A 55 10.96 -1.06 -10.23
C GLN A 55 10.32 -2.12 -9.32
N MET A 56 10.96 -3.28 -9.21
CA MET A 56 10.53 -4.41 -8.37
C MET A 56 11.48 -4.66 -7.20
N TRP A 57 12.69 -4.10 -7.27
CA TRP A 57 13.74 -4.33 -6.30
C TRP A 57 13.79 -3.19 -5.30
N ARG A 58 14.35 -3.48 -4.12
CA ARG A 58 14.66 -2.44 -3.14
C ARG A 58 15.65 -1.46 -3.74
N LEU A 59 15.34 -0.17 -3.59
CA LEU A 59 16.22 0.91 -4.01
C LEU A 59 17.52 0.89 -3.23
N SER A 60 18.60 1.28 -3.90
CA SER A 60 19.88 1.51 -3.24
C SER A 60 19.85 2.83 -2.46
N ALA A 61 20.76 3.00 -1.49
CA ALA A 61 20.86 4.26 -0.75
C ALA A 61 21.12 5.43 -1.72
N GLY A 62 20.33 6.50 -1.61
CA GLY A 62 20.41 7.68 -2.48
C GLY A 62 19.64 7.57 -3.81
N GLU A 63 19.18 6.37 -4.19
CA GLU A 63 18.32 6.21 -5.37
C GLU A 63 16.91 6.74 -5.06
N THR A 64 16.41 7.63 -5.92
CA THR A 64 15.07 8.20 -5.78
C THR A 64 14.28 8.05 -7.07
N LEU A 65 13.02 7.65 -6.93
CA LEU A 65 12.09 7.52 -8.04
C LEU A 65 10.91 8.47 -7.83
N PRO A 66 10.28 8.95 -8.92
CA PRO A 66 9.04 9.71 -8.81
C PRO A 66 8.00 8.93 -8.00
N THR A 67 7.38 9.58 -7.02
CA THR A 67 6.33 8.98 -6.16
C THR A 67 4.92 9.35 -6.61
N ALA A 68 4.83 10.30 -7.54
CA ALA A 68 3.60 10.81 -8.12
C ALA A 68 3.84 11.19 -9.57
N GLY A 69 2.78 11.17 -10.37
CA GLY A 69 2.85 11.68 -11.73
C GLY A 69 1.69 11.24 -12.59
N LEU A 70 1.67 11.77 -13.81
CA LEU A 70 0.74 11.44 -14.86
C LEU A 70 1.53 11.29 -16.17
N VAL A 71 1.32 10.18 -16.87
CA VAL A 71 1.90 9.92 -18.19
C VAL A 71 0.76 9.79 -19.18
N CYS A 72 0.74 10.63 -20.20
CA CYS A 72 -0.17 10.44 -21.34
C CYS A 72 0.35 9.30 -22.21
N CYS A 73 -0.55 8.37 -22.55
CA CYS A 73 -0.25 7.10 -23.17
C CYS A 73 -1.21 6.79 -24.32
N SER A 74 -0.70 6.07 -25.31
CA SER A 74 -1.51 5.53 -26.40
C SER A 74 -2.30 4.29 -25.97
N LYS A 75 -3.33 3.91 -26.75
CA LYS A 75 -4.11 2.67 -26.52
C LYS A 75 -3.23 1.40 -26.44
N PRO A 76 -2.19 1.21 -27.28
CA PRO A 76 -1.21 0.13 -27.09
C PRO A 76 -0.61 0.07 -25.68
N THR A 77 -0.16 1.20 -25.15
CA THR A 77 0.44 1.28 -23.81
C THR A 77 -0.54 0.96 -22.71
N ILE A 78 -1.80 1.40 -22.85
CA ILE A 78 -2.88 1.02 -21.93
C ILE A 78 -3.09 -0.49 -21.89
N ARG A 79 -3.06 -1.18 -23.04
CA ARG A 79 -3.18 -2.65 -23.08
C ARG A 79 -2.01 -3.33 -22.36
N GLN A 80 -0.79 -2.81 -22.50
CA GLN A 80 0.37 -3.35 -21.77
C GLN A 80 0.27 -3.08 -20.27
N ALA A 81 -0.22 -1.91 -19.86
CA ALA A 81 -0.46 -1.60 -18.45
C ALA A 81 -1.48 -2.55 -17.80
N VAL A 82 -2.55 -2.90 -18.53
CA VAL A 82 -3.53 -3.92 -18.08
C VAL A 82 -2.86 -5.28 -17.91
N LYS A 83 -2.04 -5.73 -18.87
CA LYS A 83 -1.29 -7.00 -18.78
C LYS A 83 -0.32 -7.00 -17.60
N LEU A 84 0.40 -5.90 -17.39
CA LEU A 84 1.30 -5.76 -16.25
C LEU A 84 0.53 -5.82 -14.92
N ASN A 85 -0.60 -5.13 -14.80
CA ASN A 85 -1.45 -5.19 -13.61
C ASN A 85 -1.99 -6.60 -13.33
N ASP A 86 -2.34 -7.36 -14.38
CA ASP A 86 -2.73 -8.77 -14.26
C ASP A 86 -1.55 -9.64 -13.78
N ALA A 87 -0.35 -9.45 -14.35
CA ALA A 87 0.85 -10.16 -13.91
C ALA A 87 1.22 -9.84 -12.45
N LYS A 88 1.12 -8.56 -12.03
CA LYS A 88 1.28 -8.14 -10.63
C LYS A 88 0.29 -8.84 -9.71
N HIS A 89 -0.97 -8.95 -10.13
CA HIS A 89 -2.01 -9.65 -9.36
C HIS A 89 -1.70 -11.15 -9.23
N GLN A 90 -1.35 -11.81 -10.34
CA GLN A 90 -0.99 -13.24 -10.33
C GLN A 90 0.23 -13.53 -9.45
N PHE A 91 1.24 -12.65 -9.48
CA PHE A 91 2.40 -12.78 -8.60
C PHE A 91 2.02 -12.58 -7.13
N GLN A 92 1.17 -11.58 -6.82
CA GLN A 92 0.65 -11.36 -5.47
C GLN A 92 -0.10 -12.58 -4.93
N GLU A 93 -0.95 -13.21 -5.75
CA GLU A 93 -1.66 -14.44 -5.36
C GLU A 93 -0.70 -15.61 -5.13
N ALA A 94 0.33 -15.77 -5.97
CA ALA A 94 1.36 -16.79 -5.75
C ALA A 94 2.12 -16.59 -4.42
N ILE A 95 2.46 -15.35 -4.06
CA ILE A 95 3.07 -15.06 -2.76
C ILE A 95 2.12 -15.40 -1.61
N LYS A 96 0.82 -15.06 -1.72
CA LYS A 96 -0.18 -15.44 -0.72
C LYS A 96 -0.29 -16.96 -0.58
N GLN A 97 -0.25 -17.70 -1.68
CA GLN A 97 -0.29 -19.16 -1.65
C GLN A 97 0.97 -19.76 -0.98
N VAL A 98 2.17 -19.25 -1.28
CA VAL A 98 3.39 -19.68 -0.57
C VAL A 98 3.27 -19.42 0.93
N ARG A 99 2.73 -18.26 1.31
CA ARG A 99 2.53 -17.89 2.72
C ARG A 99 1.49 -18.77 3.42
N ASN A 100 0.42 -19.14 2.72
CA ASN A 100 -0.70 -19.91 3.28
C ASN A 100 -0.48 -21.42 3.20
N GLY A 101 0.32 -21.90 2.24
CA GLY A 101 0.63 -23.32 2.10
C GLY A 101 1.83 -23.76 2.94
N ALA A 102 2.57 -22.81 3.52
CA ALA A 102 3.66 -23.09 4.46
C ALA A 102 3.20 -23.18 5.91
N SER A 103 2.04 -22.61 6.23
CA SER A 103 1.44 -22.67 7.57
C SER A 103 0.12 -23.44 7.45
N GLY A 104 -0.21 -24.31 8.39
CA GLY A 104 -1.51 -24.97 8.44
C GLY A 104 -2.67 -23.99 8.66
N GLU A 105 -3.76 -24.46 9.28
CA GLU A 105 -4.89 -23.59 9.62
C GLU A 105 -4.44 -22.46 10.56
N LYS A 106 -4.26 -21.25 10.01
CA LYS A 106 -3.78 -20.10 10.78
C LYS A 106 -4.85 -19.60 11.74
N SER A 107 -4.46 -19.37 12.99
CA SER A 107 -5.27 -18.65 13.97
C SER A 107 -5.66 -17.26 13.43
N ARG A 108 -6.73 -16.67 13.99
CA ARG A 108 -7.13 -15.29 13.66
C ARG A 108 -5.98 -14.29 13.90
N ILE A 109 -5.13 -14.55 14.90
CA ILE A 109 -4.01 -13.69 15.28
C ILE A 109 -2.86 -13.81 14.29
N ASP A 110 -2.55 -15.01 13.82
CA ASP A 110 -1.51 -15.17 12.80
C ASP A 110 -1.93 -14.44 11.52
N LYS A 111 -3.22 -14.43 11.18
CA LYS A 111 -3.76 -13.62 10.07
C LYS A 111 -3.66 -12.11 10.32
N LEU A 112 -3.83 -11.66 11.57
CA LEU A 112 -3.70 -10.26 11.97
C LEU A 112 -2.24 -9.79 11.90
N VAL A 113 -1.33 -10.52 12.55
CA VAL A 113 0.12 -10.31 12.44
C VAL A 113 0.54 -10.34 10.97
N ASP A 114 0.01 -11.28 10.21
CA ASP A 114 0.34 -11.40 8.81
C ASP A 114 -0.06 -10.18 7.97
N ARG A 115 -1.21 -9.58 8.28
CA ARG A 115 -1.69 -8.35 7.66
C ARG A 115 -0.83 -7.15 8.05
N MET A 116 -0.42 -7.05 9.32
CA MET A 116 0.49 -6.02 9.80
C MET A 116 1.84 -6.10 9.08
N LEU A 117 2.43 -7.30 9.01
CA LEU A 117 3.68 -7.52 8.30
C LEU A 117 3.54 -7.15 6.81
N GLN A 118 2.43 -7.48 6.16
CA GLN A 118 2.16 -7.08 4.77
C GLN A 118 2.12 -5.56 4.60
N GLN A 119 1.45 -4.84 5.49
CA GLN A 119 1.38 -3.38 5.46
C GLN A 119 2.75 -2.73 5.67
N GLU A 120 3.62 -3.37 6.44
CA GLU A 120 5.00 -2.94 6.68
C GLU A 120 6.00 -3.47 5.64
N GLY A 121 5.54 -4.23 4.64
CA GLY A 121 6.42 -4.90 3.67
C GLY A 121 7.33 -5.99 4.28
N ARG A 122 7.08 -6.37 5.53
CA ARG A 122 7.77 -7.45 6.24
C ARG A 122 7.26 -8.82 5.80
N ARG A 123 8.12 -9.82 5.94
CA ARG A 123 7.93 -11.17 5.39
C ARG A 123 7.95 -12.20 6.52
N THR A 124 7.14 -13.25 6.39
CA THR A 124 7.23 -14.41 7.30
C THR A 124 8.51 -15.19 7.02
N GLU A 125 8.95 -16.01 7.96
CA GLU A 125 10.18 -16.80 7.84
C GLU A 125 10.14 -17.75 6.64
N GLU A 126 8.98 -18.38 6.40
CA GLU A 126 8.78 -19.30 5.28
C GLU A 126 8.85 -18.57 3.94
N LEU A 127 8.30 -17.35 3.87
CA LEU A 127 8.41 -16.50 2.69
C LEU A 127 9.87 -16.04 2.47
N ILE A 128 10.61 -15.76 3.54
CA ILE A 128 12.05 -15.44 3.44
C ILE A 128 12.81 -16.64 2.86
N ILE A 129 12.55 -17.85 3.34
CA ILE A 129 13.18 -19.08 2.84
C ILE A 129 12.83 -19.30 1.36
N ALA A 130 11.55 -19.18 0.99
CA ALA A 130 11.08 -19.34 -0.38
C ALA A 130 11.75 -18.34 -1.33
N LEU A 131 11.75 -17.04 -0.98
CA LEU A 131 12.37 -16.00 -1.78
C LEU A 131 13.90 -16.18 -1.86
N LYS A 132 14.55 -16.60 -0.78
CA LYS A 132 16.00 -16.87 -0.79
C LYS A 132 16.34 -18.02 -1.74
N ARG A 133 15.57 -19.12 -1.71
CA ARG A 133 15.73 -20.24 -2.67
C ARG A 133 15.49 -19.81 -4.11
N ALA A 134 14.55 -18.90 -4.33
CA ALA A 134 14.25 -18.33 -5.64
C ALA A 134 15.21 -17.21 -6.08
N ARG A 135 16.16 -16.79 -5.23
CA ARG A 135 17.03 -15.60 -5.45
C ARG A 135 16.25 -14.28 -5.61
N LEU A 136 15.10 -14.18 -4.96
CA LEU A 136 14.18 -13.03 -4.98
C LEU A 136 14.15 -12.28 -3.63
N ASN A 137 15.15 -12.48 -2.77
CA ASN A 137 15.16 -11.91 -1.42
C ASN A 137 15.26 -10.38 -1.39
N GLN A 138 15.69 -9.73 -2.48
CA GLN A 138 15.77 -8.26 -2.54
C GLN A 138 14.53 -7.58 -3.15
N LEU A 139 13.46 -8.34 -3.46
CA LEU A 139 12.24 -7.75 -3.99
C LEU A 139 11.57 -6.78 -3.02
N ASP A 140 11.12 -5.63 -3.52
CA ASP A 140 10.15 -4.81 -2.83
C ASP A 140 8.74 -5.32 -3.18
N LEU A 141 8.16 -6.13 -2.29
CA LEU A 141 6.85 -6.72 -2.51
C LEU A 141 5.75 -5.67 -2.63
N LEU A 142 5.86 -4.52 -1.96
CA LEU A 142 4.86 -3.46 -2.08
C LEU A 142 4.87 -2.86 -3.49
N ARG A 143 6.06 -2.66 -4.09
CA ARG A 143 6.18 -2.23 -5.49
C ARG A 143 5.72 -3.29 -6.47
N CYS A 144 6.01 -4.56 -6.21
CA CYS A 144 5.48 -5.66 -7.03
C CYS A 144 3.94 -5.69 -7.04
N TYR A 145 3.29 -5.30 -5.94
CA TYR A 145 1.82 -5.30 -5.83
C TYR A 145 1.16 -3.98 -6.26
N ALA A 146 1.92 -2.89 -6.33
CA ALA A 146 1.41 -1.58 -6.71
C ALA A 146 0.90 -1.60 -8.16
N LYS A 147 -0.42 -1.59 -8.33
CA LYS A 147 -1.08 -1.50 -9.64
C LYS A 147 -0.92 -0.10 -10.22
N ILE A 148 -0.64 -0.06 -11.52
CA ILE A 148 -0.64 1.18 -12.29
C ILE A 148 -2.09 1.61 -12.50
N ARG A 149 -2.43 2.82 -12.03
CA ARG A 149 -3.78 3.35 -12.19
C ARG A 149 -3.95 3.91 -13.60
N ILE A 150 -4.95 3.39 -14.31
CA ILE A 150 -5.36 3.89 -15.62
C ILE A 150 -6.56 4.83 -15.42
N ILE A 151 -6.47 6.03 -15.98
CA ILE A 151 -7.51 7.06 -15.89
C ILE A 151 -8.39 7.00 -17.15
N GLU A 152 -9.70 7.18 -16.96
CA GLU A 152 -10.66 7.32 -18.05
C GLU A 152 -10.38 8.60 -18.86
N PRO A 153 -10.60 8.59 -20.19
CA PRO A 153 -10.39 9.77 -21.04
C PRO A 153 -11.23 10.98 -20.60
N GLY A 154 -10.86 12.18 -21.06
CA GLY A 154 -11.57 13.41 -20.76
C GLY A 154 -11.28 13.98 -19.37
N LEU A 155 -10.07 13.74 -18.85
CA LEU A 155 -9.67 14.26 -17.56
C LEU A 155 -9.51 15.79 -17.65
N HIS A 156 -10.32 16.51 -16.88
CA HIS A 156 -10.27 17.98 -16.85
C HIS A 156 -9.17 18.50 -15.93
N SER A 157 -9.06 17.91 -14.73
CA SER A 157 -8.02 18.27 -13.77
C SER A 157 -7.65 17.12 -12.83
N ILE A 158 -6.42 17.13 -12.36
CA ILE A 158 -5.91 16.25 -11.30
C ILE A 158 -5.24 17.07 -10.20
N SER A 159 -5.51 16.77 -8.94
CA SER A 159 -4.75 17.32 -7.83
C SER A 159 -4.22 16.24 -6.90
N TRP A 160 -2.98 16.42 -6.47
CA TRP A 160 -2.33 15.55 -5.49
C TRP A 160 -2.46 16.16 -4.10
N THR A 161 -2.94 15.35 -3.16
CA THR A 161 -3.20 15.75 -1.78
C THR A 161 -2.87 14.62 -0.83
N TRP A 162 -2.66 14.94 0.45
CA TRP A 162 -2.25 13.97 1.47
C TRP A 162 -3.35 13.75 2.51
N ALA A 163 -3.73 12.49 2.72
CA ALA A 163 -4.63 12.09 3.78
C ALA A 163 -3.86 11.89 5.09
N LYS A 164 -4.06 12.79 6.05
CA LYS A 164 -3.33 12.83 7.35
C LYS A 164 -3.90 11.95 8.47
N THR A 165 -5.19 11.58 8.38
CA THR A 165 -5.95 11.03 9.52
C THR A 165 -6.37 9.58 9.36
N HIS A 166 -5.70 8.83 8.49
CA HIS A 166 -6.05 7.43 8.28
C HIS A 166 -5.29 6.53 9.25
N SER A 167 -5.99 5.49 9.69
CA SER A 167 -5.47 4.49 10.62
C SER A 167 -6.00 3.12 10.22
N VAL A 168 -5.25 2.09 10.57
CA VAL A 168 -5.79 0.72 10.59
C VAL A 168 -6.53 0.57 11.89
N ILE A 169 -7.75 0.04 11.83
CA ILE A 169 -8.55 -0.31 13.00
C ILE A 169 -9.00 -1.75 12.82
N ASP A 170 -8.55 -2.62 13.71
CA ASP A 170 -8.93 -4.03 13.74
C ASP A 170 -9.56 -4.36 15.10
N PRO A 171 -10.83 -4.81 15.14
CA PRO A 171 -11.46 -5.27 16.36
C PRO A 171 -10.73 -6.48 16.94
N THR A 172 -10.50 -6.46 18.25
CA THR A 172 -9.86 -7.53 19.01
C THR A 172 -10.52 -7.68 20.38
N ASN A 173 -10.06 -8.61 21.21
CA ASN A 173 -10.54 -8.80 22.58
C ASN A 173 -9.37 -9.01 23.53
N ARG A 174 -9.67 -9.17 24.81
CA ARG A 174 -8.67 -9.39 25.85
C ARG A 174 -7.78 -10.61 25.56
N GLU A 175 -8.36 -11.74 25.20
CA GLU A 175 -7.65 -13.00 24.97
C GLU A 175 -6.67 -12.88 23.79
N GLU A 176 -7.13 -12.30 22.69
CA GLU A 176 -6.29 -12.02 21.52
C GLU A 176 -5.19 -11.00 21.83
N ALA A 177 -5.48 -10.02 22.69
CA ALA A 177 -4.49 -9.05 23.14
C ALA A 177 -3.39 -9.69 24.01
N MET A 178 -3.73 -10.71 24.81
CA MET A 178 -2.76 -11.46 25.61
C MET A 178 -1.80 -12.24 24.69
N GLU A 179 -2.32 -12.91 23.67
CA GLU A 179 -1.48 -13.58 22.66
C GLU A 179 -0.56 -12.60 21.91
N MET A 180 -1.04 -11.38 21.62
CA MET A 180 -0.19 -10.31 21.06
C MET A 180 0.91 -9.87 22.03
N ALA A 181 0.60 -9.79 23.33
CA ALA A 181 1.54 -9.41 24.37
C ALA A 181 2.66 -10.45 24.55
N GLU A 182 2.35 -11.74 24.43
CA GLU A 182 3.34 -12.83 24.52
C GLU A 182 4.46 -12.70 23.48
N LYS A 183 4.11 -12.20 22.28
CA LYS A 183 5.01 -11.96 21.15
C LYS A 183 5.89 -10.71 21.32
N LEU A 184 5.72 -9.93 22.40
CA LEU A 184 6.60 -8.79 22.69
C LEU A 184 8.01 -9.26 23.05
N THR A 185 9.00 -8.60 22.44
CA THR A 185 10.42 -8.97 22.59
C THR A 185 11.01 -8.59 23.95
N HIS A 186 10.48 -7.56 24.61
CA HIS A 186 11.01 -7.06 25.88
C HIS A 186 10.27 -7.68 27.07
N PRO A 187 10.91 -8.49 27.92
CA PRO A 187 10.24 -9.21 29.00
C PRO A 187 9.53 -8.30 30.00
N HIS A 188 10.13 -7.18 30.39
CA HIS A 188 9.51 -6.22 31.31
C HIS A 188 8.27 -5.55 30.72
N THR A 189 8.33 -5.15 29.44
CA THR A 189 7.16 -4.59 28.74
C THR A 189 6.06 -5.63 28.64
N ARG A 190 6.40 -6.87 28.28
CA ARG A 190 5.46 -7.99 28.20
C ARG A 190 4.75 -8.22 29.53
N SER A 191 5.46 -8.36 30.64
CA SER A 191 4.84 -8.61 31.94
C SER A 191 3.90 -7.49 32.38
N ARG A 192 4.27 -6.22 32.14
CA ARG A 192 3.40 -5.07 32.45
C ARG A 192 2.15 -5.04 31.58
N VAL A 193 2.28 -5.36 30.29
CA VAL A 193 1.14 -5.45 29.37
C VAL A 193 0.21 -6.60 29.76
N MET A 194 0.76 -7.76 30.10
CA MET A 194 -0.02 -8.92 30.54
C MET A 194 -0.83 -8.61 31.79
N ALA A 195 -0.24 -7.93 32.78
CA ALA A 195 -0.96 -7.50 33.99
C ALA A 195 -2.15 -6.57 33.66
N LEU A 196 -1.93 -5.54 32.83
CA LEU A 196 -2.99 -4.63 32.39
C LEU A 196 -4.14 -5.36 31.68
N LEU A 197 -3.82 -6.39 30.89
CA LEU A 197 -4.83 -7.18 30.19
C LEU A 197 -5.58 -8.12 31.14
N GLN A 198 -4.92 -8.68 32.16
CA GLN A 198 -5.57 -9.56 33.14
C GLN A 198 -6.61 -8.83 33.98
N ASP A 199 -6.40 -7.53 34.24
CA ASP A 199 -7.34 -6.67 34.96
C ASP A 199 -8.63 -6.38 34.16
N LEU A 200 -8.66 -6.68 32.86
CA LEU A 200 -9.86 -6.49 32.02
C LEU A 200 -10.84 -7.68 32.15
N PRO A 201 -12.16 -7.42 32.05
CA PRO A 201 -13.16 -8.48 31.94
C PRO A 201 -12.90 -9.42 30.77
N ALA A 202 -13.29 -10.69 30.95
CA ALA A 202 -13.24 -11.67 29.86
C ALA A 202 -14.09 -11.21 28.68
N GLY A 203 -13.54 -11.30 27.47
CA GLY A 203 -14.23 -10.85 26.27
C GLY A 203 -14.40 -9.34 26.13
N GLU A 204 -13.75 -8.51 26.97
CA GLU A 204 -13.76 -7.04 26.83
C GLU A 204 -13.40 -6.65 25.38
N PRO A 205 -14.26 -5.88 24.68
CA PRO A 205 -13.98 -5.47 23.32
C PRO A 205 -12.87 -4.43 23.29
N LEU A 206 -11.85 -4.71 22.48
CA LEU A 206 -10.72 -3.83 22.25
C LEU A 206 -10.58 -3.54 20.75
N ALA A 207 -9.77 -2.55 20.41
CA ALA A 207 -9.38 -2.33 19.03
C ALA A 207 -7.88 -2.05 18.94
N TYR A 208 -7.22 -2.75 18.02
CA TYR A 208 -5.91 -2.34 17.55
C TYR A 208 -6.10 -1.11 16.65
N LYS A 209 -5.43 0.00 16.97
CA LYS A 209 -5.46 1.21 16.13
C LYS A 209 -4.07 1.79 15.94
N LYS A 210 -3.55 1.71 14.72
CA LYS A 210 -2.26 2.29 14.34
C LYS A 210 -2.44 3.41 13.33
N LYS A 211 -1.92 4.61 13.64
CA LYS A 211 -1.84 5.72 12.69
C LYS A 211 -0.90 5.31 11.55
N LEU A 212 -1.36 5.48 10.31
CA LEU A 212 -0.54 5.22 9.13
C LEU A 212 0.17 6.50 8.66
N PRO A 213 1.34 6.39 8.00
CA PRO A 213 2.03 7.53 7.38
C PRO A 213 1.11 8.23 6.37
N ASN A 214 1.29 9.53 6.15
CA ASN A 214 0.48 10.31 5.19
C ASN A 214 0.32 9.56 3.86
N GLN A 215 -0.92 9.49 3.36
CA GLN A 215 -1.22 8.74 2.14
C GLN A 215 -1.57 9.68 1.02
N LEU A 216 -0.82 9.55 -0.08
CA LEU A 216 -1.05 10.30 -1.30
C LEU A 216 -2.38 9.91 -1.95
N ARG A 217 -3.15 10.93 -2.34
CA ARG A 217 -4.45 10.84 -2.99
C ARG A 217 -4.44 11.70 -4.24
N ALA A 218 -5.05 11.20 -5.31
CA ALA A 218 -5.40 12.00 -6.48
C ALA A 218 -6.89 12.37 -6.41
N ASN A 219 -7.21 13.65 -6.55
CA ASN A 219 -8.56 14.12 -6.81
C ASN A 219 -8.69 14.37 -8.31
N LEU A 220 -9.58 13.61 -8.93
CA LEU A 220 -9.80 13.59 -10.36
C LEU A 220 -11.11 14.31 -10.67
N VAL A 221 -11.09 15.13 -11.72
CA VAL A 221 -12.27 15.84 -12.20
C VAL A 221 -12.40 15.59 -13.69
N TRP A 222 -13.57 15.12 -14.13
CA TRP A 222 -13.95 15.02 -15.54
C TRP A 222 -15.00 16.09 -15.85
N LYS A 223 -15.01 16.55 -17.11
CA LYS A 223 -15.99 17.52 -17.60
C LYS A 223 -16.70 16.93 -18.81
N GLU A 224 -17.98 16.63 -18.66
CA GLU A 224 -18.86 16.14 -19.72
C GLU A 224 -20.01 17.14 -19.86
N GLU A 225 -20.14 17.77 -21.03
CA GLU A 225 -21.32 18.59 -21.42
C GLU A 225 -21.85 19.56 -20.35
N ARG A 226 -20.94 20.16 -19.55
CA ARG A 226 -21.15 21.12 -18.43
C ARG A 226 -21.33 20.52 -17.03
N VAL A 227 -21.33 19.21 -16.87
CA VAL A 227 -21.32 18.54 -15.57
C VAL A 227 -19.89 18.17 -15.16
N TYR A 228 -19.56 18.46 -13.90
CA TYR A 228 -18.28 18.09 -13.30
C TYR A 228 -18.43 16.84 -12.45
N ARG A 229 -17.80 15.73 -12.87
CA ARG A 229 -17.71 14.50 -12.10
C ARG A 229 -16.42 14.50 -11.30
N ARG A 230 -16.48 14.32 -9.98
CA ARG A 230 -15.31 14.33 -9.09
C ARG A 230 -15.11 12.98 -8.41
N LYS A 231 -13.86 12.53 -8.30
CA LYS A 231 -13.50 11.29 -7.58
C LYS A 231 -12.16 11.43 -6.89
N ALA A 232 -12.12 11.16 -5.59
CA ALA A 232 -10.87 11.01 -4.85
C ALA A 232 -10.43 9.54 -4.84
N VAL A 233 -9.18 9.26 -5.20
CA VAL A 233 -8.63 7.89 -5.28
C VAL A 233 -7.28 7.79 -4.59
N THR A 234 -6.99 6.64 -3.98
CA THR A 234 -5.63 6.28 -3.58
C THR A 234 -4.78 6.05 -4.82
N ILE A 235 -3.57 6.60 -4.80
CA ILE A 235 -2.54 6.34 -5.80
C ILE A 235 -1.28 5.82 -5.10
N SER A 236 -0.55 4.96 -5.78
CA SER A 236 0.67 4.32 -5.27
C SER A 236 1.87 4.61 -6.18
N GLY A 237 1.81 5.75 -6.88
CA GLY A 237 2.79 6.13 -7.90
C GLY A 237 2.16 6.94 -9.02
N ILE A 238 2.78 6.82 -10.20
CA ILE A 238 2.37 7.45 -11.44
C ILE A 238 1.06 6.84 -11.97
N VAL A 239 0.21 7.68 -12.55
CA VAL A 239 -1.03 7.27 -13.23
C VAL A 239 -0.90 7.41 -14.75
N LEU A 240 -1.65 6.61 -15.50
CA LEU A 240 -1.70 6.71 -16.96
C LEU A 240 -2.96 7.44 -17.40
N SER A 241 -2.80 8.44 -18.25
CA SER A 241 -3.88 9.13 -18.93
C SER A 241 -4.00 8.65 -20.37
N GLN A 242 -5.24 8.50 -20.85
CA GLN A 242 -5.55 8.19 -22.24
C GLN A 242 -5.67 9.43 -23.11
N ASP A 243 -5.59 10.62 -22.50
CA ASP A 243 -5.64 11.90 -23.19
C ASP A 243 -4.28 12.23 -23.81
N LYS A 244 -4.29 12.98 -24.93
CA LYS A 244 -3.06 13.40 -25.63
C LYS A 244 -2.40 14.64 -25.03
N THR A 245 -3.08 15.32 -24.11
CA THR A 245 -2.64 16.56 -23.48
C THR A 245 -2.71 16.44 -21.97
N LEU A 246 -1.89 17.19 -21.24
CA LEU A 246 -1.98 17.23 -19.79
C LEU A 246 -3.29 17.92 -19.34
N PRO A 247 -3.92 17.42 -18.28
CA PRO A 247 -5.01 18.13 -17.63
C PRO A 247 -4.48 19.35 -16.85
N LYS A 248 -5.37 20.21 -16.35
CA LYS A 248 -4.98 21.17 -15.31
C LYS A 248 -4.51 20.41 -14.07
N TYR A 249 -3.47 20.89 -13.41
CA TYR A 249 -2.93 20.17 -12.26
C TYR A 249 -2.60 21.04 -11.05
N VAL A 250 -2.63 20.42 -9.88
CA VAL A 250 -2.17 21.01 -8.61
C VAL A 250 -1.38 19.97 -7.84
N TRP A 251 -0.14 20.29 -7.46
CA TRP A 251 0.67 19.50 -6.55
C TRP A 251 0.65 20.11 -5.15
N ARG A 252 0.65 19.25 -4.12
CA ARG A 252 0.86 19.67 -2.74
C ARG A 252 1.92 18.75 -2.14
N ASP A 253 2.98 19.35 -1.60
CA ASP A 253 4.04 18.62 -0.93
C ASP A 253 3.51 17.82 0.27
N ASP A 254 4.25 16.78 0.63
CA ASP A 254 3.95 16.01 1.84
C ASP A 254 4.06 16.97 3.03
N PRO A 255 2.96 17.20 3.78
CA PRO A 255 3.01 18.05 4.96
C PRO A 255 3.81 17.44 6.12
N GLY A 256 4.45 16.27 5.93
CA GLY A 256 5.26 15.61 6.94
C GLY A 256 4.44 15.24 8.18
N ASN A 257 5.11 15.24 9.32
CA ASN A 257 4.47 14.97 10.61
C ASN A 257 3.78 16.20 11.21
N ASP A 258 3.70 17.33 10.49
CA ASP A 258 3.07 18.53 11.01
C ASP A 258 1.62 18.24 11.38
N SER A 259 1.35 18.38 12.67
CA SER A 259 0.03 18.23 13.28
C SER A 259 -0.99 18.95 12.40
N PRO A 260 -2.06 18.28 11.94
CA PRO A 260 -3.09 18.99 11.20
C PRO A 260 -3.57 20.16 12.06
N ALA A 261 -3.60 21.37 11.49
CA ALA A 261 -4.37 22.47 12.06
C ALA A 261 -5.72 21.91 12.49
N GLU A 262 -6.11 22.16 13.75
CA GLU A 262 -7.26 21.59 14.45
C GLU A 262 -8.46 21.47 13.52
N ARG A 263 -8.58 20.30 12.89
CA ARG A 263 -9.70 19.99 12.02
C ARG A 263 -10.65 19.22 12.90
N ILE A 264 -11.84 19.79 13.06
CA ILE A 264 -12.96 19.24 13.82
C ILE A 264 -12.95 17.72 13.71
N THR A 265 -12.58 17.07 14.81
CA THR A 265 -12.65 15.63 14.97
C THR A 265 -14.09 15.25 14.67
N ARG A 266 -14.32 14.33 13.73
CA ARG A 266 -15.69 13.84 13.50
C ARG A 266 -16.19 13.26 14.83
N PHE A 267 -17.34 13.73 15.29
CA PHE A 267 -17.96 13.38 16.56
C PHE A 267 -18.27 11.87 16.71
N ASP A 268 -18.23 11.09 15.61
CA ASP A 268 -18.50 9.64 15.58
C ASP A 268 -17.34 8.73 16.05
N THR A 269 -16.41 9.22 16.88
CA THR A 269 -15.26 8.40 17.26
C THR A 269 -15.64 7.40 18.35
N LYS A 270 -15.94 6.15 17.95
CA LYS A 270 -16.29 5.04 18.87
C LYS A 270 -15.14 4.51 19.74
N LEU A 271 -13.91 5.00 19.56
CA LEU A 271 -12.71 4.54 20.27
C LEU A 271 -12.11 5.68 21.09
N ASN A 272 -11.66 5.38 22.31
CA ASN A 272 -10.92 6.34 23.11
C ASN A 272 -9.68 6.80 22.31
N PRO A 273 -9.47 8.12 22.11
CA PRO A 273 -8.34 8.62 21.35
C PRO A 273 -6.98 8.26 21.97
N GLU A 274 -6.92 8.09 23.29
CA GLU A 274 -5.72 7.62 23.97
C GLU A 274 -5.63 6.08 23.96
N PRO A 275 -4.47 5.51 23.60
CA PRO A 275 -4.26 4.08 23.67
C PRO A 275 -4.23 3.61 25.12
N TYR A 276 -5.07 2.62 25.44
CA TYR A 276 -5.06 1.92 26.73
C TYR A 276 -3.73 1.18 26.95
N ILE A 277 -3.25 0.47 25.92
CA ILE A 277 -1.91 -0.17 25.94
C ILE A 277 -1.10 0.34 24.75
N LYS A 278 -0.23 1.32 25.02
CA LYS A 278 0.64 1.97 24.01
C LYS A 278 1.52 0.97 23.24
N ALA A 279 2.12 0.00 23.93
CA ALA A 279 3.05 -0.96 23.34
C ALA A 279 2.40 -1.86 22.27
N LEU A 280 1.08 -2.06 22.35
CA LEU A 280 0.30 -2.86 21.41
C LEU A 280 -0.64 -2.03 20.54
N HIS A 281 -0.61 -0.70 20.67
CA HIS A 281 -1.58 0.20 20.02
C HIS A 281 -3.05 -0.20 20.28
N LEU A 282 -3.36 -0.67 21.49
CA LEU A 282 -4.71 -1.08 21.86
C LEU A 282 -5.49 0.10 22.44
N HIS A 283 -6.72 0.26 21.96
CA HIS A 283 -7.67 1.25 22.40
C HIS A 283 -8.93 0.54 22.93
N ARG A 284 -9.58 1.15 23.92
CA ARG A 284 -10.92 0.75 24.37
C ARG A 284 -11.98 1.48 23.56
N TYR A 285 -13.15 0.86 23.42
CA TYR A 285 -14.32 1.57 22.91
C TYR A 285 -14.80 2.58 23.95
N ILE A 286 -15.32 3.72 23.49
CA ILE A 286 -16.03 4.66 24.36
C ILE A 286 -17.38 4.01 24.66
N ALA A 287 -17.76 3.93 25.93
CA ALA A 287 -19.13 3.55 26.28
C ALA A 287 -20.06 4.59 25.66
N ASN A 288 -20.98 4.16 24.79
CA ASN A 288 -22.10 5.02 24.43
C ASN A 288 -22.95 5.13 25.69
N ASP A 289 -22.89 6.27 26.38
CA ASP A 289 -24.01 6.66 27.22
C ASP A 289 -25.23 6.77 26.29
N GLY A 290 -26.26 5.98 26.60
CA GLY A 290 -27.49 5.87 25.81
C GLY A 290 -28.28 7.17 25.75
#